data_AF-A0A9P1MF90-F1
#
_entry.id   AF-A0A9P1MF90-F1
#
_cell.length_a   1.000
_cell.length_b   1.000
_cell.length_c   1.000
_cell.angle_alpha   90.00
_cell.angle_beta   90.00
_cell.angle_gamma   90.00
#
_symmetry.space_group_name_H-M   'P 1'
#
loop_
_entity.id
_entity.type
_entity.pdbx_description
1 polymer ?
#
loop_
_entity_poly.entity_id
_entity_poly.type
_entity_poly.pdbx_seq_one_letter_code
_entity_poly.pdbx_strand_id
1 'polypeptide(L)'
;MRESEILDSHFRESLVRVRELLLLTRHELRLRGPFDPLPFAALINACEGYFNDLYVVRQCALFYATDFVRAGDAAKKILGFRRDSIASMLTNLYVLSGALYAGSKVPRYLPSAAIARKRLIDAIAEFEDELIQPTADEQTEHGKLALVYRYSFNESLTRCVAYLESMEKYTKLIVGEMGFDSEFKDSSDEESESDQDE
;
A
#
# COMPACT_ATOMS: atom_id res chain seq x y z
N MET A 1 19.68 7.91 -6.33
CA MET A 1 19.32 6.66 -7.04
C MET A 1 19.97 5.44 -6.39
N ARG A 2 21.31 5.39 -6.25
CA ARG A 2 22.03 4.27 -5.59
C ARG A 2 21.49 3.91 -4.20
N GLU A 3 21.16 4.88 -3.36
CA GLU A 3 20.60 4.62 -2.02
C GLU A 3 19.27 3.88 -2.08
N SER A 4 18.39 4.26 -3.01
CA SER A 4 17.11 3.56 -3.24
C SER A 4 17.33 2.12 -3.71
N GLU A 5 18.33 1.87 -4.55
CA GLU A 5 18.64 0.52 -5.05
C GLU A 5 19.21 -0.38 -3.95
N ILE A 6 20.03 0.18 -3.06
CA ILE A 6 20.55 -0.53 -1.88
C ILE A 6 19.40 -0.91 -0.95
N LEU A 7 18.47 0.01 -0.70
CA LEU A 7 17.27 -0.26 0.09
C LEU A 7 16.38 -1.33 -0.56
N ASP A 8 16.17 -1.26 -1.88
CA ASP A 8 15.41 -2.27 -2.63
C ASP A 8 16.04 -3.67 -2.46
N SER A 9 17.36 -3.77 -2.52
CA SER A 9 18.08 -5.04 -2.32
C SER A 9 17.93 -5.56 -0.89
N HIS A 10 18.12 -4.71 0.12
CA HIS A 10 17.95 -5.09 1.52
C HIS A 10 16.52 -5.55 1.82
N PHE A 11 15.53 -4.90 1.21
CA PHE A 11 14.13 -5.28 1.41
C PHE A 11 13.80 -6.64 0.77
N ARG A 12 14.33 -6.93 -0.41
CA ARG A 12 14.17 -8.26 -1.03
C ARG A 12 14.83 -9.34 -0.20
N GLU A 13 16.01 -9.08 0.33
CA GLU A 13 16.70 -10.00 1.24
C GLU A 13 15.90 -10.22 2.54
N SER A 14 15.33 -9.17 3.13
CA SER A 14 14.54 -9.29 4.34
C SER A 14 13.27 -10.12 4.13
N LEU A 15 12.59 -9.99 2.99
CA LEU A 15 11.43 -10.83 2.64
C LEU A 15 11.79 -12.31 2.50
N VAL A 16 12.93 -12.63 1.88
CA VAL A 16 13.43 -14.01 1.77
C VAL A 16 13.68 -14.60 3.16
N ARG A 17 14.38 -13.85 4.02
CA ARG A 17 14.66 -14.27 5.41
C ARG A 17 13.37 -14.49 6.22
N VAL A 18 12.37 -13.61 6.07
CA VAL A 18 11.08 -13.76 6.76
C VAL A 18 10.33 -15.01 6.27
N ARG A 19 10.41 -15.34 4.97
CA ARG A 19 9.82 -16.58 4.45
C ARG A 19 10.55 -17.82 4.97
N GLU A 20 11.87 -17.80 5.05
CA GLU A 20 12.66 -18.89 5.63
C GLU A 20 12.31 -19.11 7.11
N LEU A 21 12.21 -18.01 7.89
CA LEU A 21 11.76 -18.06 9.28
C LEU A 21 10.36 -18.69 9.38
N LEU A 22 9.43 -18.30 8.50
CA LEU A 22 8.08 -18.85 8.47
C LEU A 22 8.09 -20.37 8.18
N LEU A 23 8.99 -20.86 7.33
CA LEU A 23 9.12 -22.30 7.06
C LEU A 23 9.67 -23.06 8.28
N LEU A 24 10.65 -22.48 8.97
CA LEU A 24 11.25 -23.07 10.17
C LEU A 24 10.26 -23.19 11.34
N THR A 25 9.20 -22.37 11.37
CA THR A 25 8.14 -22.46 12.39
C THR A 25 7.47 -23.84 12.48
N ARG A 26 7.53 -24.66 11.42
CA ARG A 26 6.98 -26.02 11.43
C ARG A 26 7.75 -26.97 12.34
N HIS A 27 9.01 -26.66 12.63
CA HIS A 27 9.90 -27.49 13.44
C HIS A 27 10.05 -27.00 14.88
N GLU A 28 9.36 -25.92 15.25
CA GLU A 28 9.43 -25.32 16.58
C GLU A 28 8.48 -26.04 17.57
N LEU A 29 8.99 -26.39 18.76
CA LEU A 29 8.15 -26.90 19.85
C LEU A 29 7.30 -25.75 20.43
N ARG A 30 5.98 -25.85 20.34
CA ARG A 30 5.05 -24.80 20.78
C ARG A 30 4.20 -25.23 21.97
N LEU A 31 4.15 -24.37 22.99
CA LEU A 31 3.40 -24.58 24.22
C LEU A 31 1.98 -23.98 24.18
N ARG A 32 1.69 -23.03 23.27
CA ARG A 32 0.47 -22.21 23.25
C ARG A 32 -0.52 -22.56 22.12
N GLY A 33 -0.32 -23.69 21.44
CA GLY A 33 -1.20 -24.19 20.36
C GLY A 33 -0.56 -24.14 18.97
N PRO A 34 -1.28 -24.65 17.94
CA PRO A 34 -0.80 -24.62 16.56
C PRO A 34 -0.82 -23.19 16.04
N PHE A 35 0.25 -22.77 15.38
CA PHE A 35 0.31 -21.48 14.70
C PHE A 35 -0.03 -21.68 13.22
N ASP A 36 -0.90 -20.81 12.73
CA ASP A 36 -1.34 -20.82 11.35
C ASP A 36 -0.37 -20.00 10.48
N PRO A 37 0.43 -20.64 9.59
CA PRO A 37 1.35 -19.93 8.72
C PRO A 37 0.67 -19.29 7.51
N LEU A 38 -0.57 -19.66 7.18
CA LEU A 38 -1.26 -19.23 5.96
C LEU A 38 -1.43 -17.70 5.85
N PRO A 39 -1.94 -16.98 6.85
CA PRO A 39 -2.13 -15.53 6.73
C PRO A 39 -0.79 -14.78 6.63
N PHE A 40 0.26 -15.26 7.30
CA PHE A 40 1.60 -14.68 7.19
C PHE A 40 2.21 -14.91 5.81
N ALA A 41 2.08 -16.13 5.25
CA ALA A 41 2.57 -16.42 3.91
C ALA A 41 1.86 -15.56 2.85
N ALA A 42 0.54 -15.40 2.99
CA ALA A 42 -0.24 -14.56 2.10
C ALA A 42 0.12 -13.08 2.21
N LEU A 43 0.38 -12.58 3.43
CA LEU A 43 0.88 -11.22 3.66
C LEU A 43 2.24 -10.99 3.00
N ILE A 44 3.20 -11.92 3.16
CA ILE A 44 4.52 -11.83 2.53
C ILE A 44 4.41 -11.79 1.00
N ASN A 45 3.54 -12.63 0.42
CA ASN A 45 3.29 -12.63 -1.03
C ASN A 45 2.68 -11.31 -1.51
N ALA A 46 1.77 -10.71 -0.73
CA ALA A 46 1.19 -9.41 -1.05
C ALA A 46 2.24 -8.29 -0.96
N CYS A 47 3.13 -8.31 0.04
CA CYS A 47 4.29 -7.42 0.10
C CYS A 47 5.14 -7.55 -1.16
N GLU A 48 5.55 -8.75 -1.53
CA GLU A 48 6.38 -8.98 -2.73
C GLU A 48 5.75 -8.45 -4.01
N GLY A 49 4.46 -8.73 -4.22
CA GLY A 49 3.71 -8.19 -5.34
C GLY A 49 3.70 -6.66 -5.34
N TYR A 50 3.41 -6.05 -4.19
CA TYR A 50 3.43 -4.59 -4.02
C TYR A 50 4.78 -3.98 -4.40
N PHE A 51 5.90 -4.54 -3.92
CA PHE A 51 7.23 -4.03 -4.24
C PHE A 51 7.65 -4.25 -5.69
N ASN A 52 7.21 -5.35 -6.31
CA ASN A 52 7.47 -5.59 -7.72
C ASN A 52 6.79 -4.53 -8.60
N ASP A 53 5.54 -4.22 -8.33
CA ASP A 53 4.84 -3.14 -9.04
C ASP A 53 5.38 -1.75 -8.66
N LEU A 54 5.79 -1.52 -7.40
CA LEU A 54 6.41 -0.26 -6.98
C LEU A 54 7.71 0.00 -7.75
N TYR A 55 8.50 -1.04 -8.03
CA TYR A 55 9.68 -0.95 -8.88
C TYR A 55 9.31 -0.51 -10.31
N VAL A 56 8.26 -1.09 -10.89
CA VAL A 56 7.77 -0.68 -12.23
C VAL A 56 7.31 0.77 -12.21
N VAL A 57 6.53 1.18 -11.20
CA VAL A 57 6.09 2.56 -11.01
C VAL A 57 7.28 3.51 -10.96
N ARG A 58 8.34 3.19 -10.21
CA ARG A 58 9.56 3.98 -10.14
C ARG A 58 10.23 4.13 -11.50
N GLN A 59 10.41 3.02 -12.23
CA GLN A 59 11.04 3.05 -13.56
C GLN A 59 10.22 3.89 -14.55
N CYS A 60 8.90 3.70 -14.57
CA CYS A 60 8.01 4.45 -15.46
C CYS A 60 7.94 5.94 -15.06
N ALA A 61 7.96 6.25 -13.77
CA ALA A 61 7.93 7.63 -13.27
C ALA A 61 9.14 8.45 -13.73
N LEU A 62 10.32 7.85 -13.90
CA LEU A 62 11.50 8.55 -14.40
C LEU A 62 11.32 9.04 -15.84
N PHE A 63 10.71 8.22 -16.69
CA PHE A 63 10.37 8.59 -18.06
C PHE A 63 9.17 9.53 -18.14
N TYR A 64 8.22 9.39 -17.22
CA TYR A 64 6.98 10.16 -17.23
C TYR A 64 7.12 11.55 -16.57
N ALA A 65 8.03 11.72 -15.61
CA ALA A 65 8.26 12.99 -14.91
C ALA A 65 8.78 14.10 -15.84
N THR A 66 9.49 13.74 -16.92
CA THR A 66 9.99 14.71 -17.91
C THR A 66 8.85 15.38 -18.68
N ASP A 67 7.73 14.69 -18.87
CA ASP A 67 6.58 15.21 -19.61
C ASP A 67 5.73 16.14 -18.75
N PHE A 68 5.64 15.89 -17.44
CA PHE A 68 4.90 16.72 -16.49
C PHE A 68 5.55 18.07 -16.22
N VAL A 69 6.89 18.13 -16.18
CA VAL A 69 7.64 19.37 -16.00
C VAL A 69 7.39 20.34 -17.18
N ARG A 70 7.07 19.81 -18.37
CA ARG A 70 6.75 20.60 -19.56
C ARG A 70 5.34 21.18 -19.54
N ALA A 71 4.40 20.58 -18.79
CA ALA A 71 2.97 20.93 -18.81
C ALA A 71 2.56 22.10 -17.87
N GLY A 72 3.51 22.72 -17.15
CA GLY A 72 3.29 24.00 -16.45
C GLY A 72 2.17 23.99 -15.40
N ASP A 73 1.24 24.95 -15.47
CA ASP A 73 0.18 25.16 -14.46
C ASP A 73 -0.88 24.06 -14.45
N ALA A 74 -1.12 23.38 -15.57
CA ALA A 74 -2.09 22.29 -15.63
C ALA A 74 -1.60 21.03 -14.89
N ALA A 75 -0.28 20.78 -14.90
CA ALA A 75 0.34 19.73 -14.10
C ALA A 75 0.07 19.92 -12.60
N LYS A 76 0.04 21.16 -12.09
CA LYS A 76 -0.16 21.44 -10.66
C LYS A 76 -1.49 20.89 -10.13
N LYS A 77 -2.55 20.87 -10.95
CA LYS A 77 -3.85 20.29 -10.57
C LYS A 77 -3.73 18.77 -10.37
N ILE A 78 -3.08 18.07 -11.29
CA ILE A 78 -2.86 16.61 -11.22
C ILE A 78 -1.92 16.23 -10.06
N LEU A 79 -0.91 17.04 -9.76
CA LEU A 79 0.01 16.81 -8.65
C LEU A 79 -0.73 16.68 -7.30
N GLY A 80 -1.82 17.44 -7.10
CA GLY A 80 -2.65 17.35 -5.90
C GLY A 80 -3.25 15.96 -5.72
N PHE A 81 -3.89 15.41 -6.76
CA PHE A 81 -4.48 14.08 -6.74
C PHE A 81 -3.43 12.96 -6.60
N ARG A 82 -2.24 13.14 -7.19
CA ARG A 82 -1.13 12.19 -7.01
C ARG A 82 -0.66 12.14 -5.57
N ARG A 83 -0.49 13.31 -4.95
CA ARG A 83 -0.09 13.40 -3.55
C ARG A 83 -1.13 12.76 -2.64
N ASP A 84 -2.42 12.99 -2.90
CA ASP A 84 -3.51 12.36 -2.13
C ASP A 84 -3.51 10.84 -2.26
N SER A 85 -3.37 10.32 -3.48
CA SER A 85 -3.25 8.88 -3.74
C SER A 85 -2.05 8.27 -3.01
N ILE A 86 -0.86 8.88 -3.09
CA ILE A 86 0.34 8.38 -2.40
C ILE A 86 0.20 8.51 -0.89
N ALA A 87 -0.35 9.62 -0.39
CA ALA A 87 -0.56 9.84 1.03
C ALA A 87 -1.45 8.75 1.63
N SER A 88 -2.58 8.43 0.98
CA SER A 88 -3.46 7.35 1.44
C SER A 88 -2.76 5.98 1.49
N MET A 89 -1.92 5.65 0.50
CA MET A 89 -1.14 4.41 0.49
C MET A 89 -0.12 4.37 1.64
N LEU A 90 0.63 5.47 1.85
CA LEU A 90 1.62 5.56 2.92
C LEU A 90 0.98 5.50 4.30
N THR A 91 -0.16 6.16 4.50
CA THR A 91 -0.92 6.09 5.75
C THR A 91 -1.34 4.66 6.04
N ASN A 92 -1.85 3.93 5.05
CA ASN A 92 -2.24 2.53 5.24
C ASN A 92 -1.03 1.66 5.59
N LEU A 93 0.09 1.79 4.88
CA LEU A 93 1.32 1.06 5.21
C LEU A 93 1.83 1.38 6.62
N TYR A 94 1.74 2.63 7.05
CA TYR A 94 2.14 3.05 8.39
C TYR A 94 1.24 2.43 9.47
N VAL A 95 -0.09 2.48 9.29
CA VAL A 95 -1.02 1.89 10.26
C VAL A 95 -0.89 0.36 10.32
N LEU A 96 -0.79 -0.31 9.17
CA LEU A 96 -0.65 -1.77 9.11
C LEU A 96 0.67 -2.25 9.70
N SER A 97 1.77 -1.56 9.42
CA SER A 97 3.08 -1.89 10.01
C SER A 97 3.11 -1.61 11.51
N GLY A 98 2.51 -0.51 11.97
CA GLY A 98 2.35 -0.20 13.39
C GLY A 98 1.54 -1.26 14.14
N ALA A 99 0.43 -1.72 13.55
CA ALA A 99 -0.41 -2.79 14.11
C ALA A 99 0.37 -4.11 14.27
N LEU A 100 1.12 -4.51 13.24
CA LEU A 100 1.97 -5.71 13.29
C LEU A 100 3.11 -5.59 14.31
N TYR A 101 3.72 -4.42 14.41
CA TYR A 101 4.83 -4.19 15.34
C TYR A 101 4.37 -4.17 16.79
N ALA A 102 3.27 -3.49 17.09
CA ALA A 102 2.71 -3.39 18.44
C ALA A 102 1.87 -4.61 18.85
N GLY A 103 1.51 -5.48 17.90
CA GLY A 103 0.53 -6.54 18.13
C GLY A 103 -0.86 -6.00 18.47
N SER A 104 -1.18 -4.78 18.01
CA SER A 104 -2.45 -4.11 18.26
C SER A 104 -3.44 -4.31 17.12
N LYS A 105 -4.73 -4.43 17.47
CA LYS A 105 -5.81 -4.64 16.50
C LYS A 105 -5.84 -3.53 15.45
N VAL A 106 -6.14 -3.89 14.21
CA VAL A 106 -6.20 -2.93 13.09
C VAL A 106 -7.50 -2.12 13.19
N PRO A 107 -7.47 -0.80 12.95
CA PRO A 107 -8.68 0.00 12.79
C PRO A 107 -9.62 -0.58 11.74
N ARG A 108 -10.93 -0.54 12.00
CA ARG A 108 -11.93 -1.09 11.09
C ARG A 108 -11.90 -0.44 9.71
N TYR A 109 -11.72 0.88 9.68
CA TYR A 109 -11.72 1.69 8.47
C TYR A 109 -10.36 2.35 8.28
N LEU A 110 -9.75 2.10 7.14
CA LEU A 110 -8.56 2.79 6.65
C LEU A 110 -8.95 3.78 5.54
N PRO A 111 -8.16 4.84 5.30
CA PRO A 111 -8.39 5.71 4.16
C PRO A 111 -8.35 4.91 2.86
N SER A 112 -9.39 5.05 2.04
CA SER A 112 -9.52 4.27 0.81
C SER A 112 -8.54 4.77 -0.26
N ALA A 113 -7.46 4.01 -0.44
CA ALA A 113 -6.49 4.25 -1.51
C ALA A 113 -7.11 4.05 -2.91
N ALA A 114 -8.12 3.18 -3.03
CA ALA A 114 -8.86 2.97 -4.28
C ALA A 114 -9.65 4.19 -4.73
N ILE A 115 -10.32 4.89 -3.80
CA ILE A 115 -11.05 6.13 -4.13
C ILE A 115 -10.07 7.23 -4.54
N ALA A 116 -8.99 7.43 -3.78
CA ALA A 116 -7.96 8.42 -4.13
C ALA A 116 -7.32 8.11 -5.50
N ARG A 117 -7.10 6.82 -5.80
CA ARG A 117 -6.61 6.35 -7.10
C ARG A 117 -7.60 6.64 -8.23
N LYS A 118 -8.89 6.35 -8.01
CA LYS A 118 -9.94 6.64 -9.00
C LYS A 118 -10.00 8.13 -9.34
N ARG A 119 -10.01 8.99 -8.32
CA ARG A 119 -9.98 10.45 -8.51
C ARG A 119 -8.79 10.93 -9.35
N LEU A 120 -7.63 10.30 -9.17
CA LEU A 120 -6.44 10.61 -9.97
C LEU A 120 -6.62 10.18 -11.44
N ILE A 121 -7.20 9.00 -11.70
CA ILE A 121 -7.46 8.54 -13.07
C ILE A 121 -8.48 9.45 -13.76
N ASP A 122 -9.56 9.79 -13.07
CA ASP A 122 -10.60 10.70 -13.57
C ASP A 122 -9.99 12.08 -13.92
N ALA A 123 -9.16 12.64 -13.03
CA ALA A 123 -8.47 13.91 -13.29
C ALA A 123 -7.44 13.85 -14.44
N ILE A 124 -6.80 12.69 -14.67
CA ILE A 124 -5.92 12.49 -15.82
C ILE A 124 -6.73 12.40 -17.11
N ALA A 125 -7.88 11.72 -17.09
CA ALA A 125 -8.77 11.60 -18.25
C ALA A 125 -9.33 12.97 -18.66
N GLU A 126 -9.81 13.78 -17.70
CA GLU A 126 -10.25 15.16 -17.96
C GLU A 126 -9.14 16.01 -18.59
N PHE A 127 -7.90 15.85 -18.10
CA PHE A 127 -6.75 16.55 -18.66
C PHE A 127 -6.41 16.09 -20.08
N GLU A 128 -6.51 14.80 -20.37
CA GLU A 128 -6.30 14.25 -21.71
C GLU A 128 -7.38 14.75 -22.69
N ASP A 129 -8.63 14.87 -22.25
CA ASP A 129 -9.73 15.43 -23.04
C ASP A 129 -9.55 16.94 -23.31
N GLU A 130 -8.96 17.70 -22.38
CA GLU A 130 -8.60 19.10 -22.61
C GLU A 130 -7.45 19.25 -23.63
N LEU A 131 -6.61 18.22 -23.80
CA LEU A 131 -5.43 18.22 -24.68
C LEU A 131 -5.68 17.67 -26.10
N ILE A 132 -6.92 17.56 -26.59
CA ILE A 132 -7.30 17.02 -27.93
C ILE A 132 -6.77 17.84 -29.14
N GLN A 133 -5.63 18.53 -29.01
CA GLN A 133 -4.77 18.78 -30.17
C GLN A 133 -3.71 17.67 -30.22
N PRO A 134 -3.84 16.68 -31.13
CA PRO A 134 -2.81 15.68 -31.32
C PRO A 134 -1.54 16.42 -31.73
N THR A 135 -0.58 16.52 -30.80
CA THR A 135 0.73 17.04 -31.16
C THR A 135 1.35 16.04 -32.12
N ALA A 136 2.00 16.54 -33.17
CA ALA A 136 2.64 15.71 -34.20
C ALA A 136 3.72 14.73 -33.63
N ASP A 137 4.04 14.86 -32.33
CA ASP A 137 5.00 14.07 -31.59
C ASP A 137 4.54 12.63 -31.27
N GLU A 138 3.25 12.32 -31.30
CA GLU A 138 2.72 10.97 -31.00
C GLU A 138 3.15 9.90 -32.02
N GLN A 139 3.51 10.31 -33.24
CA GLN A 139 3.97 9.37 -34.28
C GLN A 139 5.46 9.03 -34.17
N THR A 140 6.21 9.77 -33.36
CA THR A 140 7.64 9.53 -33.13
C THR A 140 7.81 8.29 -32.23
N GLU A 141 8.87 7.50 -32.45
CA GLU A 141 9.22 6.35 -31.60
C GLU A 141 9.27 6.71 -30.10
N HIS A 142 9.73 7.93 -29.76
CA HIS A 142 9.71 8.45 -28.40
C HIS A 142 8.29 8.65 -27.83
N GLY A 143 7.32 9.10 -28.65
CA GLY A 143 5.93 9.26 -28.22
C GLY A 143 5.26 7.93 -27.91
N LYS A 144 5.52 6.90 -28.73
CA LYS A 144 5.03 5.53 -28.49
C LYS A 144 5.60 4.95 -27.18
N LEU A 145 6.89 5.17 -26.91
CA LEU A 145 7.51 4.74 -25.65
C LEU A 145 6.90 5.46 -24.45
N ALA A 146 6.69 6.77 -24.53
CA ALA A 146 6.06 7.54 -23.46
C ALA A 146 4.64 7.05 -23.15
N LEU A 147 3.86 6.69 -24.18
CA LEU A 147 2.54 6.09 -24.02
C LEU A 147 2.59 4.76 -23.28
N VAL A 148 3.53 3.86 -23.65
CA VAL A 148 3.72 2.57 -22.98
C VAL A 148 4.06 2.78 -21.50
N TYR A 149 5.00 3.69 -21.19
CA TYR A 149 5.37 4.00 -19.80
C TYR A 149 4.22 4.62 -19.00
N ARG A 150 3.40 5.48 -19.63
CA ARG A 150 2.19 6.04 -19.00
C ARG A 150 1.18 4.94 -18.66
N TYR A 151 0.95 4.02 -19.60
CA TYR A 151 0.02 2.92 -19.40
C TYR A 151 0.51 1.99 -18.27
N SER A 152 1.78 1.55 -18.33
CA SER A 152 2.34 0.66 -17.32
C SER A 152 2.43 1.32 -15.94
N PHE A 153 2.71 2.63 -15.87
CA PHE A 153 2.66 3.39 -14.62
C PHE A 153 1.27 3.34 -14.00
N ASN A 154 0.22 3.57 -14.82
CA ASN A 154 -1.14 3.59 -14.32
C ASN A 154 -1.65 2.20 -13.93
N GLU A 155 -1.27 1.18 -14.68
CA GLU A 155 -1.60 -0.20 -14.38
C GLU A 155 -0.94 -0.64 -13.07
N SER A 156 0.38 -0.48 -12.94
CA SER A 156 1.11 -0.89 -11.73
C SER A 156 0.66 -0.14 -10.48
N LEU A 157 0.36 1.16 -10.56
CA LEU A 157 -0.22 1.88 -9.40
C LEU A 157 -1.58 1.33 -8.97
N THR A 158 -2.39 0.87 -9.92
CA THR A 158 -3.69 0.26 -9.62
C THR A 158 -3.51 -1.10 -8.95
N ARG A 159 -2.53 -1.90 -9.40
CA ARG A 159 -2.15 -3.15 -8.73
C ARG A 159 -1.59 -2.92 -7.33
N CYS A 160 -0.78 -1.87 -7.12
CA CYS A 160 -0.31 -1.49 -5.77
C CYS A 160 -1.48 -1.27 -4.79
N VAL A 161 -2.56 -0.62 -5.22
CA VAL A 161 -3.78 -0.46 -4.40
C VAL A 161 -4.39 -1.82 -4.06
N ALA A 162 -4.54 -2.71 -5.04
CA ALA A 162 -5.10 -4.04 -4.82
C ALA A 162 -4.26 -4.90 -3.86
N TYR A 163 -2.94 -4.82 -3.94
CA TYR A 163 -2.05 -5.47 -2.97
C TYR A 163 -2.22 -4.87 -1.58
N LEU A 164 -2.41 -3.56 -1.48
CA LEU A 164 -2.62 -2.89 -0.20
C LEU A 164 -3.93 -3.32 0.48
N GLU A 165 -5.02 -3.50 -0.27
CA GLU A 165 -6.27 -4.07 0.24
C GLU A 165 -6.09 -5.54 0.69
N SER A 166 -5.28 -6.30 -0.05
CA SER A 166 -4.93 -7.67 0.33
C SER A 166 -4.13 -7.70 1.63
N MET A 167 -3.15 -6.80 1.79
CA MET A 167 -2.37 -6.64 3.01
C MET A 167 -3.27 -6.30 4.19
N GLU A 168 -4.18 -5.34 4.04
CA GLU A 168 -5.16 -5.00 5.07
C GLU A 168 -5.94 -6.23 5.55
N LYS A 169 -6.47 -7.03 4.60
CA LYS A 169 -7.20 -8.26 4.92
C LYS A 169 -6.33 -9.25 5.71
N TYR A 170 -5.10 -9.50 5.29
CA TYR A 170 -4.23 -10.46 5.98
C TYR A 170 -3.76 -9.95 7.35
N THR A 171 -3.47 -8.65 7.50
CA THR A 171 -3.12 -8.07 8.80
C THR A 171 -4.28 -8.17 9.78
N LYS A 172 -5.51 -7.91 9.32
CA LYS A 172 -6.73 -8.08 10.13
C LYS A 172 -6.94 -9.54 10.57
N LEU A 173 -6.61 -10.52 9.72
CA LEU A 173 -6.63 -11.94 10.11
C LEU A 173 -5.57 -12.29 11.16
N ILE A 174 -4.42 -11.61 11.16
CA ILE A 174 -3.31 -11.87 12.08
C ILE A 174 -3.56 -11.25 13.46
N VAL A 175 -3.89 -9.95 13.50
CA VAL A 175 -3.94 -9.18 14.76
C VAL A 175 -5.37 -8.94 15.25
N GLY A 176 -6.36 -9.19 14.38
CA GLY A 176 -7.77 -8.90 14.65
C GLY A 176 -8.15 -7.46 14.30
N GLU A 177 -9.46 -7.24 14.23
CA GLU A 177 -10.07 -5.92 13.98
C GLU A 177 -10.51 -5.26 15.29
N MET A 178 -10.37 -3.94 15.38
CA MET A 178 -11.01 -3.17 16.45
C MET A 178 -12.53 -3.19 16.28
N GLY A 179 -13.23 -3.73 17.28
CA GLY A 179 -14.70 -3.72 17.34
C GLY A 179 -15.22 -2.45 18.01
N PHE A 180 -16.51 -2.17 17.84
CA PHE A 180 -17.17 -1.08 18.59
C PHE A 180 -17.22 -1.36 20.10
N ASP A 181 -17.27 -2.64 20.49
CA ASP A 181 -17.41 -3.05 21.90
C ASP A 181 -16.10 -2.98 22.70
N SER A 182 -14.94 -2.79 22.05
CA SER A 182 -13.67 -2.61 22.76
C SER A 182 -13.54 -1.25 23.44
N GLU A 183 -14.31 -0.25 23.02
CA GLU A 183 -14.29 1.10 23.64
C GLU A 183 -15.18 1.20 24.89
N PHE A 184 -16.14 0.29 25.10
CA PHE A 184 -17.11 0.37 26.20
C PHE A 184 -16.78 -0.51 27.41
N LYS A 185 -15.76 -1.38 27.32
CA LYS A 185 -15.40 -2.28 28.43
C LYS A 185 -14.44 -1.68 29.47
N ASP A 186 -13.69 -0.63 29.13
CA ASP A 186 -12.69 -0.06 30.05
C ASP A 186 -13.29 0.87 31.14
N SER A 187 -14.59 1.17 31.12
CA SER A 187 -15.23 2.04 32.13
C SER A 187 -16.25 1.35 33.04
N SER A 188 -16.57 0.08 32.80
CA SER A 188 -17.67 -0.61 33.51
C SER A 188 -17.19 -1.59 34.58
N ASP A 189 -15.93 -2.05 34.48
CA ASP A 189 -15.43 -3.17 35.29
C ASP A 189 -14.62 -2.72 36.53
N GLU A 190 -14.43 -1.41 36.75
CA GLU A 190 -13.73 -0.88 37.93
C GLU A 190 -14.66 -0.49 39.11
N GLU A 191 -15.99 -0.49 38.95
CA GLU A 191 -16.93 -0.06 40.01
C GLU A 191 -17.64 -1.21 40.76
N SER A 192 -17.40 -2.48 40.43
CA SER A 192 -18.21 -3.59 40.98
C SER A 192 -17.55 -4.48 42.05
N GLU A 193 -16.33 -4.19 42.53
CA GLU A 193 -15.64 -5.05 43.51
C GLU A 193 -15.39 -4.41 44.91
N SER A 194 -15.99 -3.26 45.25
CA SER A 194 -15.72 -2.61 46.55
C SER A 194 -16.86 -2.55 47.56
N ASP A 195 -17.98 -3.26 47.37
CA ASP A 195 -19.08 -3.27 48.35
C ASP A 195 -19.58 -4.70 48.66
N GLN A 196 -18.83 -5.43 49.46
CA GLN A 196 -19.31 -6.54 50.28
C GLN A 196 -18.23 -6.93 51.29
N ASP A 197 -18.31 -6.38 52.50
CA ASP A 197 -17.97 -7.03 53.78
C ASP A 197 -18.16 -6.00 54.93
N GLU A 198 -19.38 -5.96 55.49
CA GLU A 198 -19.67 -5.53 56.87
C GLU A 198 -20.16 -6.73 57.70
#